data_AF-A0A3D1J431-F1
#
_entry.id   AF-A0A3D1J431-F1
#
_cell.length_a   1.000
_cell.length_b   1.000
_cell.length_c   1.000
_cell.angle_alpha   90.00
_cell.angle_beta   90.00
_cell.angle_gamma   90.00
#
_symmetry.space_group_name_H-M   'P 1'
#
loop_
_entity.id
_entity.type
_entity.pdbx_description
1 polymer ?
#
loop_
_entity_poly.entity_id
_entity_poly.type
_entity_poly.pdbx_seq_one_letter_code
_entity_poly.pdbx_strand_id
1 'polypeptide(L)' 'MNEAARIAFLVDRDGTAAANEWVRRTLRIYRSSVLNRAHFASSREYRRGFIESYLSFKRWLAQ' A
#
# COMPACT_ATOMS: atom_id res chain seq x y z
N MET A 1 0.15 -1.23 12.96
CA MET A 1 1.12 -2.03 12.17
C MET A 1 1.67 -1.11 11.09
N ASN A 2 3.01 -0.94 11.01
CA ASN A 2 3.65 -0.14 9.96
C ASN A 2 3.68 -0.95 8.65
N GLU A 3 3.45 -0.33 7.48
CA GLU A 3 3.50 -1.03 6.19
C GLU A 3 4.86 -1.72 5.94
N ALA A 4 5.95 -1.18 6.49
CA ALA A 4 7.26 -1.84 6.42
C ALA A 4 7.27 -3.23 7.08
N ALA A 5 6.60 -3.38 8.24
CA ALA A 5 6.47 -4.68 8.91
C ALA A 5 5.61 -5.65 8.10
N ARG A 6 4.59 -5.13 7.40
CA ARG A 6 3.73 -5.93 6.52
C ARG A 6 4.50 -6.43 5.29
N ILE A 7 5.33 -5.58 4.69
CA ILE A 7 6.20 -5.98 3.58
C ILE A 7 7.20 -7.03 4.04
N ALA A 8 7.86 -6.82 5.18
CA ALA A 8 8.82 -7.78 5.75
C ALA A 8 8.17 -9.16 5.96
N PHE A 9 6.96 -9.20 6.51
CA PHE A 9 6.19 -10.44 6.65
C PHE A 9 5.89 -11.12 5.31
N LEU A 10 5.51 -10.37 4.28
CA LEU A 10 5.25 -10.92 2.94
C LEU A 10 6.51 -11.45 2.27
N VAL A 11 7.64 -10.77 2.47
CA VAL A 11 8.95 -11.21 1.95
C VAL A 11 9.37 -12.52 2.64
N ASP A 12 9.22 -12.61 3.95
CA ASP A 12 9.54 -13.82 4.72
C ASP A 12 8.66 -15.02 4.30
N ARG A 13 7.36 -14.78 4.10
CA ARG A 13 6.39 -15.84 3.77
C ARG A 13 6.46 -16.29 2.31
N ASP A 14 6.50 -15.35 1.37
CA ASP A 14 6.28 -15.62 -0.07
C ASP A 14 7.48 -15.29 -0.95
N GLY A 15 8.54 -14.69 -0.39
CA GLY A 15 9.70 -14.20 -1.12
C GLY A 15 9.51 -12.82 -1.75
N THR A 16 10.63 -12.19 -2.08
CA THR A 16 10.68 -10.80 -2.58
C THR A 16 9.89 -10.59 -3.88
N ALA A 17 9.91 -11.55 -4.79
CA ALA A 17 9.21 -11.43 -6.07
C ALA A 17 7.68 -11.33 -5.86
N ALA A 18 7.11 -12.24 -5.07
CA ALA A 18 5.69 -12.24 -4.74
C ALA A 18 5.29 -10.99 -3.93
N ALA A 19 6.13 -10.58 -2.97
CA ALA A 19 5.92 -9.35 -2.22
C ALA A 19 5.87 -8.11 -3.14
N ASN A 20 6.77 -8.02 -4.14
CA ASN A 20 6.77 -6.93 -5.10
C ASN A 20 5.51 -6.89 -5.97
N GLU A 21 5.02 -8.04 -6.44
CA GLU A 21 3.75 -8.11 -7.18
C GLU A 21 2.56 -7.68 -6.32
N TRP A 22 2.54 -8.14 -5.07
CA TRP A 22 1.53 -7.75 -4.09
C TRP A 22 1.55 -6.24 -3.86
N VAL A 23 2.72 -5.63 -3.62
CA VAL A 23 2.86 -4.18 -3.41
C VAL A 23 2.38 -3.40 -4.63
N ARG A 24 2.75 -3.82 -5.85
CA ARG A 24 2.28 -3.19 -7.10
C ARG A 24 0.76 -3.26 -7.27
N ARG A 25 0.12 -4.35 -6.85
CA ARG A 25 -1.35 -4.48 -6.86
C ARG A 25 -1.98 -3.58 -5.80
N THR A 26 -1.45 -3.56 -4.58
CA THR A 26 -1.93 -2.74 -3.46
C THR A 26 -1.85 -1.25 -3.78
N LEU A 27 -0.76 -0.79 -4.39
CA LEU A 27 -0.62 0.61 -4.82
C LEU A 27 -1.74 1.04 -5.79
N ARG A 28 -2.10 0.17 -6.74
CA ARG A 28 -3.20 0.44 -7.69
C ARG A 28 -4.54 0.56 -6.97
N ILE A 29 -4.82 -0.35 -6.03
CA ILE A 29 -6.05 -0.34 -5.23
C ILE A 29 -6.10 0.96 -4.40
N TYR A 30 -5.04 1.29 -3.68
CA TYR A 30 -5.04 2.46 -2.79
C TYR A 30 -5.21 3.76 -3.56
N ARG A 31 -4.55 3.89 -4.71
CA ARG A 31 -4.75 5.04 -5.60
C ARG A 31 -6.21 5.15 -6.05
N SER A 32 -6.80 4.06 -6.53
CA SER A 32 -8.21 4.06 -6.98
C SER A 32 -9.19 4.35 -5.85
N SER A 33 -8.96 3.78 -4.67
CA SER A 33 -9.79 4.00 -3.47
C SER A 33 -9.76 5.45 -3.00
N VAL A 34 -8.60 6.12 -3.03
CA VAL A 34 -8.46 7.53 -2.63
C VAL A 34 -9.06 8.50 -3.65
N LEU A 35 -9.06 8.13 -4.93
CA LEU A 35 -9.62 8.95 -6.01
C LEU A 35 -11.14 8.75 -6.17
N ASN A 36 -11.69 7.63 -5.72
CA ASN A 36 -13.12 7.37 -5.76
C ASN A 36 -13.85 8.05 -4.58
N ARG A 37 -14.62 9.12 -4.86
CA ARG A 37 -15.41 9.85 -3.84
C ARG A 37 -16.49 9.01 -3.13
N ALA A 38 -16.93 7.91 -3.72
CA ALA A 38 -17.89 6.99 -3.09
C ALA A 38 -17.22 6.00 -2.12
N HIS A 39 -15.89 5.92 -2.11
CA HIS A 39 -15.14 5.01 -1.26
C HIS A 39 -14.70 5.71 0.03
N PHE A 40 -14.79 5.04 1.18
CA PHE A 40 -14.45 5.64 2.50
C PHE A 40 -13.02 6.17 2.57
N ALA A 41 -12.07 5.54 1.87
CA ALA A 41 -10.68 6.02 1.75
C ALA A 41 -10.53 7.42 1.14
N SER A 42 -11.57 7.96 0.48
CA SER A 42 -11.58 9.34 0.00
C SER A 42 -11.99 10.35 1.09
N SER A 43 -12.57 9.88 2.20
CA SER A 43 -12.98 10.72 3.32
C SER A 43 -11.77 11.34 4.03
N ARG A 44 -11.97 12.49 4.66
CA ARG A 44 -10.90 13.24 5.34
C ARG A 44 -10.18 12.42 6.41
N GLU A 45 -10.91 11.56 7.11
CA GLU A 45 -10.39 10.72 8.19
C GLU A 45 -9.40 9.67 7.67
N TYR A 46 -9.76 8.96 6.58
CA TYR A 46 -8.97 7.82 6.11
C TYR A 46 -7.97 8.18 5.00
N ARG A 47 -8.22 9.26 4.25
CA ARG A 47 -7.41 9.64 3.09
C ARG A 47 -5.93 9.76 3.41
N ARG A 48 -5.59 10.37 4.55
CA ARG A 48 -4.19 10.55 4.97
C ARG A 48 -3.49 9.20 5.14
N GLY A 49 -4.10 8.27 5.88
CA GLY A 49 -3.53 6.94 6.12
C GLY A 49 -3.30 6.16 4.81
N PHE A 50 -4.26 6.19 3.89
CA PHE A 50 -4.09 5.54 2.58
C PHE A 50 -2.93 6.15 1.76
N ILE A 51 -2.78 7.47 1.80
CA ILE A 51 -1.66 8.15 1.11
C ILE A 51 -0.32 7.82 1.77
N GLU A 52 -0.25 7.82 3.10
CA GLU A 52 0.96 7.46 3.84
C GLU A 52 1.38 6.01 3.54
N SER A 53 0.44 5.07 3.56
CA SER A 53 0.71 3.68 3.18
C SER A 53 1.12 3.55 1.71
N TYR A 54 0.46 4.27 0.81
CA TYR A 54 0.83 4.30 -0.62
C TYR A 54 2.27 4.80 -0.81
N LEU A 55 2.67 5.86 -0.11
CA LEU A 55 4.04 6.39 -0.19
C LEU A 55 5.06 5.42 0.42
N SER A 56 4.71 4.74 1.51
CA SER A 56 5.57 3.70 2.10
C SER A 56 5.86 2.57 1.10
N PHE A 57 4.80 2.04 0.47
CA PHE A 57 4.93 1.03 -0.58
C PHE A 57 5.69 1.51 -1.81
N LYS A 58 5.49 2.77 -2.22
CA LYS A 58 6.20 3.36 -3.36
C LYS A 58 7.70 3.50 -3.06
N ARG A 59 8.07 3.86 -1.83
CA ARG A 59 9.48 3.92 -1.41
C ARG A 59 10.14 2.55 -1.43
N TRP A 60 9.46 1.51 -0.93
CA TRP A 60 9.96 0.14 -0.98
C TRP A 60 10.30 -0.32 -2.41
N LEU A 61 9.41 -0.06 -3.38
CA LEU A 61 9.66 -0.44 -4.78
C LEU A 61 10.78 0.35 -5.47
N ALA A 62 11.26 1.44 -4.86
CA ALA A 62 12.32 2.29 -5.39
C ALA A 62 13.70 2.01 -4.77
N GLN A 63 13.78 1.02 -3.87
CA GLN A 63 15.03 0.56 -3.26
C GLN A 63 15.78 -0.41 -4.18
#